data_AF-A0A3B8VDZ7-F1
#
_entry.id   AF-A0A3B8VDZ7-F1
#
_cell.length_a   1.000
_cell.length_b   1.000
_cell.length_c   1.000
_cell.angle_alpha   90.00
_cell.angle_beta   90.00
_cell.angle_gamma   90.00
#
_symmetry.space_group_name_H-M   'P 1'
#
loop_
_entity.id
_entity.type
_entity.pdbx_description
1 polymer ?
#
loop_
_entity_poly.entity_id
_entity_poly.type
_entity_poly.pdbx_seq_one_letter_code
_entity_poly.pdbx_strand_id
1 'polypeptide(L)'
;MAKKIKSFTADEEIYNKIVSMFRQYKAETSISMYLNNSLKRLLSCLENIEKGINEMNYSIPMSFVIDDIVKNAGYWEIVSAEYEEEDQVESPLELILNEIKNDYEADQKGIPRELYRWLEMGYEISRDKKFLILKRTGEKFIPHKDGLLQVREYDPENDEKDE
;
A
#
# COMPACT_ATOMS: atom_id res chain seq x y z
N MET A 1 -2.19 19.35 -22.21
CA MET A 1 -3.63 19.05 -22.11
C MET A 1 -3.82 17.96 -21.08
N ALA A 2 -4.57 18.20 -20.00
CA ALA A 2 -4.87 17.16 -19.03
C ALA A 2 -5.78 16.10 -19.69
N LYS A 3 -5.43 14.81 -19.57
CA LYS A 3 -6.34 13.73 -19.96
C LYS A 3 -7.60 13.87 -19.12
N LYS A 4 -8.77 13.87 -19.77
CA LYS A 4 -10.06 13.88 -19.08
C LYS A 4 -10.12 12.64 -18.18
N ILE A 5 -10.18 12.85 -16.86
CA ILE A 5 -10.34 11.78 -15.89
C ILE A 5 -11.69 11.10 -16.19
N LYS A 6 -11.70 9.76 -16.24
CA LYS A 6 -12.92 8.99 -16.49
C LYS A 6 -13.94 9.33 -15.39
N SER A 7 -15.18 9.59 -15.80
CA SER A 7 -16.27 9.82 -14.87
C SER A 7 -16.47 8.62 -13.94
N PHE A 8 -16.93 8.89 -12.72
CA PHE A 8 -17.30 7.89 -11.71
C PHE A 8 -18.07 6.73 -12.36
N THR A 9 -17.49 5.53 -12.30
CA THR A 9 -18.12 4.30 -12.79
C THR A 9 -18.13 3.33 -11.63
N ALA A 10 -19.28 3.14 -11.01
CA ALA A 10 -19.48 2.09 -10.02
C ALA A 10 -20.02 0.85 -10.74
N ASP A 11 -19.62 -0.32 -10.28
CA ASP A 11 -20.25 -1.58 -10.68
C ASP A 11 -21.73 -1.53 -10.22
N GLU A 12 -22.64 -1.61 -11.19
CA GLU A 12 -24.07 -1.47 -10.96
C GLU A 12 -24.64 -2.62 -10.11
N GLU A 13 -24.09 -3.84 -10.25
CA GLU A 13 -24.51 -4.99 -9.47
C GLU A 13 -24.11 -4.81 -8.00
N ILE A 14 -22.86 -4.40 -7.74
CA ILE A 14 -22.38 -4.14 -6.38
C ILE A 14 -23.19 -3.01 -5.75
N TYR A 15 -23.40 -1.91 -6.48
CA TYR A 15 -24.19 -0.78 -5.98
C TYR A 15 -25.60 -1.21 -5.58
N ASN A 16 -26.29 -1.98 -6.43
CA ASN A 16 -27.65 -2.45 -6.16
C ASN A 16 -27.72 -3.40 -4.95
N LYS A 17 -26.71 -4.25 -4.75
CA LYS A 17 -26.60 -5.11 -3.55
C LYS A 17 -26.47 -4.27 -2.27
N ILE A 18 -25.60 -3.26 -2.27
CA ILE A 18 -25.42 -2.35 -1.12
C ILE A 18 -26.72 -1.59 -0.83
N VAL A 19 -27.39 -1.05 -1.85
CA VAL A 19 -28.70 -0.38 -1.69
C VAL A 19 -29.73 -1.32 -1.05
N SER A 20 -29.76 -2.57 -1.49
CA SER A 20 -30.68 -3.58 -0.94
C SER A 20 -30.41 -3.86 0.53
N MET A 21 -29.13 -3.92 0.94
CA MET A 21 -28.75 -4.06 2.35
C MET A 21 -29.20 -2.85 3.18
N PHE A 22 -28.94 -1.62 2.72
CA PHE A 22 -29.37 -0.42 3.42
C PHE A 22 -30.89 -0.40 3.65
N ARG A 23 -31.67 -0.83 2.64
CA ARG A 23 -33.13 -0.97 2.76
C ARG A 23 -33.53 -2.08 3.72
N GLN A 24 -32.93 -3.25 3.60
CA GLN A 24 -33.21 -4.42 4.45
C GLN A 24 -33.01 -4.09 5.93
N TYR A 25 -31.95 -3.37 6.25
CA TYR A 25 -31.60 -2.99 7.62
C TYR A 25 -32.14 -1.60 8.03
N LYS A 26 -32.97 -0.96 7.20
CA LYS A 26 -33.59 0.35 7.46
C LYS A 26 -32.57 1.43 7.85
N ALA A 27 -31.40 1.44 7.22
CA ALA A 27 -30.40 2.46 7.47
C ALA A 27 -30.94 3.85 7.11
N GLU A 28 -30.83 4.82 8.02
CA GLU A 28 -31.25 6.21 7.79
C GLU A 28 -30.20 7.01 6.99
N THR A 29 -28.97 6.52 6.97
CA THR A 29 -27.82 7.16 6.31
C THR A 29 -27.79 6.83 4.82
N SER A 30 -27.31 7.76 3.99
CA SER A 30 -27.20 7.53 2.54
C SER A 30 -25.83 6.97 2.15
N ILE A 31 -25.80 6.11 1.12
CA ILE A 31 -24.56 5.66 0.46
C ILE A 31 -23.74 6.86 -0.04
N SER A 32 -24.42 7.90 -0.53
CA SER A 32 -23.77 9.14 -0.96
C SER A 32 -22.98 9.82 0.16
N MET A 33 -23.44 9.74 1.40
CA MET A 33 -22.70 10.27 2.56
C MET A 33 -21.41 9.49 2.80
N TYR A 34 -21.45 8.15 2.72
CA TYR A 34 -20.25 7.32 2.79
C TYR A 34 -19.25 7.68 1.68
N LEU A 35 -19.71 7.74 0.42
CA LEU A 35 -18.86 8.09 -0.73
C LEU A 35 -18.23 9.49 -0.56
N ASN A 36 -19.01 10.47 -0.12
CA ASN A 36 -18.50 11.82 0.13
C ASN A 36 -17.41 11.83 1.22
N ASN A 37 -17.58 11.04 2.29
CA ASN A 37 -16.57 10.92 3.33
C ASN A 37 -15.30 10.24 2.82
N SER A 38 -15.43 9.19 2.01
CA SER A 38 -14.29 8.51 1.39
C SER A 38 -13.53 9.45 0.44
N LEU A 39 -14.23 10.27 -0.35
CA LEU A 39 -13.60 11.27 -1.23
C LEU A 39 -12.86 12.35 -0.43
N LYS A 40 -13.43 12.84 0.67
CA LYS A 40 -12.77 13.80 1.57
C LYS A 40 -11.51 13.22 2.21
N ARG A 41 -11.56 11.96 2.67
CA ARG A 41 -10.41 11.25 3.22
C ARG A 41 -9.30 11.06 2.19
N LEU A 42 -9.66 10.63 0.98
CA LEU A 42 -8.70 10.50 -0.12
C LEU A 42 -8.05 11.84 -0.46
N LEU A 43 -8.83 12.92 -0.55
CA LEU A 43 -8.29 14.26 -0.80
C LEU A 43 -7.28 14.67 0.28
N SER A 44 -7.69 14.57 1.55
CA SER A 44 -6.82 14.93 2.68
C SER A 44 -5.53 14.09 2.71
N CYS A 45 -5.62 12.78 2.41
CA CYS A 45 -4.46 11.91 2.32
C CYS A 45 -3.49 12.36 1.20
N LEU A 46 -4.03 12.62 0.00
CA LEU A 46 -3.21 13.06 -1.14
C LEU A 46 -2.57 14.43 -0.90
N GLU A 47 -3.28 15.37 -0.27
CA GLU A 47 -2.73 16.68 0.10
C GLU A 47 -1.61 16.55 1.14
N ASN A 48 -1.77 15.68 2.14
CA ASN A 48 -0.74 15.42 3.15
C ASN A 48 0.50 14.77 2.53
N ILE A 49 0.33 13.81 1.63
CA ILE A 49 1.44 13.16 0.92
C ILE A 49 2.14 14.14 0.00
N GLU A 50 1.41 14.95 -0.78
CA GLU A 50 2.00 15.96 -1.65
C GLU A 50 2.84 16.96 -0.84
N LYS A 51 2.30 17.43 0.29
CA LYS A 51 3.04 18.28 1.22
C LYS A 51 4.32 17.59 1.71
N GLY A 52 4.22 16.35 2.18
CA GLY A 52 5.37 15.60 2.69
C GLY A 52 6.44 15.31 1.63
N ILE A 53 6.04 14.98 0.40
CA ILE A 53 6.96 14.83 -0.74
C ILE A 53 7.76 16.13 -0.96
N ASN A 54 7.09 17.28 -0.93
CA ASN A 54 7.74 18.58 -1.13
C ASN A 54 8.66 18.96 0.04
N GLU A 55 8.22 18.73 1.28
CA GLU A 55 8.97 19.10 2.49
C GLU A 55 10.21 18.22 2.70
N MET A 56 10.10 16.92 2.41
CA MET A 56 11.19 15.94 2.54
C MET A 56 11.99 15.75 1.25
N ASN A 57 11.63 16.47 0.17
CA ASN A 57 12.32 16.50 -1.12
C ASN A 57 12.41 15.11 -1.82
N TYR A 58 11.35 14.32 -1.76
CA TYR A 58 11.24 13.07 -2.52
C TYR A 58 11.03 13.36 -4.02
N SER A 59 11.62 12.54 -4.88
CA SER A 59 11.48 12.67 -6.35
C SER A 59 10.33 11.83 -6.95
N ILE A 60 9.31 11.53 -6.15
CA ILE A 60 8.20 10.66 -6.54
C ILE A 60 7.12 11.50 -7.23
N PRO A 61 6.68 11.14 -8.45
CA PRO A 61 5.63 11.88 -9.12
C PRO A 61 4.25 11.60 -8.47
N MET A 62 3.45 12.64 -8.20
CA MET A 62 2.10 12.48 -7.64
C MET A 62 1.17 11.59 -8.46
N SER A 63 1.39 11.47 -9.78
CA SER A 63 0.65 10.52 -10.62
C SER A 63 0.88 9.07 -10.19
N PHE A 64 2.10 8.73 -9.75
CA PHE A 64 2.40 7.40 -9.21
C PHE A 64 1.69 7.19 -7.87
N VAL A 65 1.77 8.16 -6.97
CA VAL A 65 1.09 8.13 -5.65
C VAL A 65 -0.40 7.86 -5.81
N ILE A 66 -1.08 8.61 -6.67
CA ILE A 66 -2.52 8.47 -6.90
C ILE A 66 -2.85 7.08 -7.45
N ASP A 67 -2.10 6.62 -8.45
CA ASP A 67 -2.31 5.30 -9.04
C ASP A 67 -2.09 4.18 -8.01
N ASP A 68 -1.09 4.34 -7.13
CA ASP A 68 -0.75 3.35 -6.13
C ASP A 68 -1.83 3.26 -5.04
N ILE A 69 -2.19 4.40 -4.44
CA ILE A 69 -3.20 4.47 -3.39
C ILE A 69 -4.55 3.93 -3.88
N VAL A 70 -4.95 4.24 -5.12
CA VAL A 70 -6.23 3.78 -5.67
C VAL A 70 -6.23 2.28 -5.93
N LYS A 71 -5.12 1.70 -6.41
CA LYS A 71 -5.02 0.25 -6.67
C LYS A 71 -4.88 -0.56 -5.38
N ASN A 72 -4.18 0.00 -4.40
CA ASN A 72 -3.88 -0.63 -3.12
C ASN A 72 -4.74 -0.03 -1.99
N ALA A 73 -5.96 0.43 -2.29
CA ALA A 73 -6.81 1.14 -1.35
C ALA A 73 -7.17 0.36 -0.06
N GLY A 74 -6.98 -0.97 -0.05
CA GLY A 74 -7.13 -1.81 1.13
C GLY A 74 -5.88 -1.93 2.00
N TYR A 75 -4.71 -1.54 1.49
CA TYR A 75 -3.43 -1.55 2.20
C TYR A 75 -3.20 -0.22 2.94
N TRP A 76 -3.57 0.88 2.30
CA TRP A 76 -3.57 2.19 2.91
C TRP A 76 -4.85 2.36 3.73
N GLU A 77 -4.85 1.88 4.97
CA GLU A 77 -5.80 2.42 5.96
C GLU A 77 -5.57 3.93 5.95
N ILE A 78 -6.49 4.68 5.34
CA ILE A 78 -6.30 6.10 5.03
C ILE A 78 -5.97 6.80 6.33
N VAL A 79 -4.68 7.07 6.54
CA VAL A 79 -4.14 7.55 7.81
C VAL A 79 -4.71 8.94 8.01
N SER A 80 -5.78 9.02 8.81
CA SER A 80 -6.14 10.25 9.46
C SER A 80 -4.98 10.56 10.40
N ALA A 81 -4.35 11.72 10.20
CA ALA A 81 -3.20 12.23 10.93
C ALA A 81 -3.47 12.51 12.44
N GLU A 82 -4.33 11.71 13.08
CA GLU A 82 -4.78 11.88 14.46
C GLU A 82 -4.14 10.89 15.44
N TYR A 83 -3.28 9.98 14.97
CA TYR A 83 -2.53 9.06 15.84
C TYR A 83 -1.06 9.48 15.90
N GLU A 84 -0.78 10.52 16.69
CA GLU A 84 0.56 10.74 17.25
C GLU A 84 0.69 9.80 18.47
N GLU A 85 1.23 8.59 18.27
CA GLU A 85 1.74 7.81 19.39
C GLU A 85 3.10 8.38 19.79
N GLU A 86 3.23 8.82 21.04
CA GLU A 86 4.40 9.56 21.59
C GLU A 86 5.74 8.78 21.55
N ASP A 87 5.74 7.50 21.16
CA ASP A 87 6.91 6.62 21.15
C ASP A 87 7.42 6.23 19.74
N GLN A 88 6.85 6.77 18.66
CA GLN A 88 7.31 6.44 17.30
C GLN A 88 8.50 7.31 16.86
N VAL A 89 9.57 6.66 16.39
CA VAL A 89 10.82 7.30 15.91
C VAL A 89 10.62 8.06 14.60
N GLU A 90 9.65 7.63 13.79
CA GLU A 90 9.26 8.26 12.52
C GLU A 90 7.79 8.68 12.60
N SER A 91 7.44 9.80 11.96
CA SER A 91 6.03 10.18 11.87
C SER A 91 5.26 9.20 10.98
N PRO A 92 3.96 8.95 11.22
CA PRO A 92 3.16 8.09 10.35
C PRO A 92 3.20 8.49 8.87
N LEU A 93 3.31 9.79 8.58
CA LEU A 93 3.46 10.30 7.21
C LEU A 93 4.80 9.90 6.59
N GLU A 94 5.88 9.93 7.35
CA GLU A 94 7.23 9.56 6.89
C GLU A 94 7.32 8.08 6.54
N LEU A 95 6.72 7.20 7.36
CA LEU A 95 6.61 5.78 7.08
C LEU A 95 5.90 5.52 5.73
N ILE A 96 4.76 6.15 5.51
CA ILE A 96 4.00 6.05 4.25
C ILE A 96 4.84 6.54 3.07
N LEU A 97 5.51 7.69 3.20
CA LEU A 97 6.34 8.24 2.14
C LEU A 97 7.53 7.34 1.80
N ASN A 98 8.13 6.73 2.82
CA ASN A 98 9.20 5.75 2.65
C ASN A 98 8.70 4.49 1.92
N GLU A 99 7.52 3.98 2.27
CA GLU A 99 6.90 2.86 1.56
C GLU A 99 6.60 3.21 0.09
N ILE A 100 5.95 4.35 -0.17
CA ILE A 100 5.65 4.81 -1.53
C ILE A 100 6.94 5.02 -2.34
N LYS A 101 8.01 5.56 -1.72
CA LYS A 101 9.32 5.69 -2.35
C LYS A 101 9.86 4.33 -2.76
N ASN A 102 9.84 3.36 -1.84
CA ASN A 102 10.34 2.02 -2.08
C ASN A 102 9.59 1.34 -3.22
N ASP A 103 8.26 1.47 -3.24
CA ASP A 103 7.43 0.94 -4.32
C ASP A 103 7.74 1.59 -5.67
N TYR A 104 7.91 2.92 -5.68
CA TYR A 104 8.27 3.65 -6.89
C TYR A 104 9.63 3.18 -7.44
N GLU A 105 10.64 3.08 -6.58
CA GLU A 105 11.97 2.65 -6.99
C GLU A 105 12.02 1.17 -7.41
N ALA A 106 11.24 0.31 -6.75
CA ALA A 106 11.08 -1.09 -7.13
C ALA A 106 10.51 -1.22 -8.55
N ASP A 107 9.44 -0.47 -8.85
CA ASP A 107 8.80 -0.45 -10.16
C ASP A 107 9.75 0.08 -11.24
N GLN A 108 10.50 1.15 -10.97
CA GLN A 108 11.51 1.68 -11.90
C GLN A 108 12.61 0.65 -12.22
N LYS A 109 12.94 -0.22 -11.27
CA LYS A 109 13.97 -1.27 -11.42
C LYS A 109 13.37 -2.62 -11.89
N GLY A 110 12.05 -2.71 -12.02
CA GLY A 110 11.33 -3.95 -12.32
C GLY A 110 11.59 -5.05 -11.28
N ILE A 111 11.75 -4.66 -10.02
CA ILE A 111 11.98 -5.56 -8.88
C ILE A 111 10.63 -5.77 -8.17
N PRO A 112 10.28 -6.99 -7.73
CA PRO A 112 9.12 -7.19 -6.88
C PRO A 112 9.21 -6.33 -5.61
N ARG A 113 8.16 -5.55 -5.34
CA ARG A 113 8.13 -4.52 -4.29
C ARG A 113 8.45 -5.11 -2.91
N GLU A 114 7.91 -6.30 -2.63
CA GLU A 114 8.12 -7.05 -1.41
C GLU A 114 9.60 -7.43 -1.15
N LEU A 115 10.42 -7.50 -2.20
CA LEU A 115 11.86 -7.77 -2.10
C LEU A 115 12.67 -6.47 -1.97
N TYR A 116 12.21 -5.38 -2.59
CA TYR A 116 12.99 -4.15 -2.73
C TYR A 116 13.37 -3.54 -1.37
N ARG A 117 12.43 -3.51 -0.41
CA ARG A 117 12.64 -2.95 0.94
C ARG A 117 13.83 -3.55 1.70
N TRP A 118 14.22 -4.78 1.37
CA TRP A 118 15.29 -5.49 2.07
C TRP A 118 16.69 -5.18 1.52
N LEU A 119 16.80 -4.53 0.36
CA LEU A 119 18.08 -4.26 -0.27
C LEU A 119 19.00 -3.35 0.56
N GLU A 120 18.41 -2.41 1.29
CA GLU A 120 19.14 -1.52 2.20
C GLU A 120 19.62 -2.25 3.48
N MET A 121 18.99 -3.38 3.81
CA MET A 121 19.30 -4.20 5.00
C MET A 121 20.41 -5.24 4.76
N GLY A 122 21.19 -5.09 3.69
CA GLY A 122 22.33 -5.97 3.39
C GLY A 122 21.99 -7.21 2.56
N TYR A 123 20.82 -7.23 1.93
CA TYR A 123 20.44 -8.28 0.99
C TYR A 123 20.76 -7.90 -0.46
N GLU A 124 20.87 -8.91 -1.31
CA GLU A 124 20.83 -8.77 -2.77
C GLU A 124 19.71 -9.63 -3.35
N ILE A 125 19.23 -9.30 -4.54
CA ILE A 125 18.18 -10.07 -5.20
C ILE A 125 18.82 -11.13 -6.10
N SER A 126 18.31 -12.35 -5.99
CA SER A 126 18.62 -13.45 -6.91
C SER A 126 18.34 -13.08 -8.37
N ARG A 127 19.05 -13.71 -9.31
CA ARG A 127 18.93 -13.38 -10.75
C ARG A 127 17.53 -13.55 -11.31
N ASP A 128 16.77 -14.52 -10.80
CA ASP A 128 15.38 -14.79 -11.18
C ASP A 128 14.36 -13.96 -10.40
N LYS A 129 14.82 -13.08 -9.50
CA LYS A 129 14.02 -12.18 -8.67
C LYS A 129 13.01 -12.90 -7.77
N LYS A 130 13.30 -14.13 -7.37
CA LYS A 130 12.42 -14.92 -6.48
C LYS A 130 12.86 -14.93 -5.02
N PHE A 131 14.13 -14.68 -4.78
CA PHE A 131 14.76 -14.77 -3.47
C PHE A 131 15.60 -13.54 -3.16
N LEU A 132 15.67 -13.23 -1.87
CA LEU A 132 16.70 -12.40 -1.28
C LEU A 132 17.88 -13.27 -0.86
N ILE A 133 19.09 -12.77 -1.04
CA ILE A 133 20.33 -13.43 -0.66
C ILE A 133 21.02 -12.52 0.35
N LEU A 134 21.26 -13.02 1.56
CA LEU A 134 21.96 -12.26 2.58
C LEU A 134 23.45 -12.18 2.19
N LYS A 135 23.97 -10.99 1.87
CA LYS A 135 25.33 -10.82 1.30
C LYS A 135 26.44 -11.45 2.16
N ARG A 136 26.26 -11.45 3.49
CA ARG A 136 27.25 -11.98 4.43
C ARG A 136 27.37 -13.50 4.40
N THR A 137 26.25 -14.21 4.22
CA THR A 137 26.19 -15.68 4.40
C THR A 137 25.86 -16.42 3.10
N GLY A 138 25.29 -15.75 2.10
CA GLY A 138 24.76 -16.36 0.88
C GLY A 138 23.44 -17.11 1.09
N GLU A 139 22.83 -17.02 2.28
CA GLU A 139 21.58 -17.68 2.59
C GLU A 139 20.41 -17.03 1.86
N LYS A 140 19.44 -17.86 1.46
CA LYS A 140 18.29 -17.44 0.67
C LYS A 140 17.06 -17.25 1.54
N PHE A 141 16.32 -16.19 1.28
CA PHE A 141 15.10 -15.83 1.97
C PHE A 141 13.98 -15.47 1.00
N ILE A 142 12.75 -15.63 1.45
CA ILE A 142 11.54 -15.12 0.80
C ILE A 142 10.79 -14.20 1.77
N PRO A 143 10.06 -13.19 1.27
CA PRO A 143 9.13 -12.41 2.08
C PRO A 143 8.04 -13.29 2.67
N HIS A 144 7.70 -13.03 3.93
CA HIS A 144 6.59 -13.61 4.66
C HIS A 144 5.85 -12.49 5.42
N LYS A 145 4.64 -12.78 5.92
CA LYS A 145 3.81 -11.80 6.65
C LYS A 145 4.59 -11.10 7.77
N ASP A 146 5.41 -11.85 8.50
CA ASP A 146 6.18 -11.36 9.66
C ASP A 146 7.65 -11.04 9.37
N GLY A 147 8.07 -11.01 8.09
CA GLY A 147 9.44 -10.65 7.74
C GLY A 147 10.03 -11.51 6.62
N LEU A 148 11.17 -12.15 6.90
CA LEU A 148 11.89 -13.01 5.96
C LEU A 148 11.96 -14.43 6.49
N LEU A 149 11.54 -15.40 5.67
CA LEU A 149 11.70 -16.82 5.95
C LEU A 149 12.90 -17.38 5.19
N GLN A 150 13.75 -18.15 5.89
CA GLN A 150 14.85 -18.83 5.24
C GLN A 150 14.32 -19.97 4.37
N VAL A 151 14.76 -20.08 3.11
CA VAL A 151 14.25 -21.09 2.15
C VAL A 151 14.47 -22.54 2.62
N ARG A 152 15.42 -22.78 3.53
CA ARG A 152 15.64 -24.12 4.11
C ARG A 152 14.58 -24.51 5.15
N GLU A 153 13.88 -23.54 5.71
CA GLU A 153 12.83 -23.70 6.71
C GLU A 153 11.42 -23.60 6.09
N TYR A 154 11.33 -23.21 4.82
CA TYR A 154 10.07 -23.10 4.08
C TYR A 154 9.63 -24.46 3.53
N ASP A 155 8.68 -25.09 4.21
CA ASP A 155 7.93 -26.25 3.73
C ASP A 155 6.53 -25.80 3.29
N PRO A 156 6.24 -25.71 1.98
CA PRO A 156 4.95 -25.24 1.49
C PRO A 156 3.77 -26.13 1.92
N GLU A 157 4.01 -27.36 2.39
CA GLU A 157 2.95 -28.24 2.90
C GLU A 157 2.50 -27.92 4.34
N ASN A 158 3.24 -27.06 5.08
CA ASN A 158 2.86 -26.65 6.43
C ASN A 158 2.06 -25.34 6.47
N ASP A 159 2.07 -24.53 5.41
CA ASP A 159 1.33 -23.25 5.34
C ASP A 159 -0.19 -23.45 5.09
N GLU A 160 -0.61 -24.58 4.51
CA GLU A 160 -2.03 -24.88 4.24
C GLU A 160 -2.82 -25.37 5.47
N LYS A 161 -2.21 -25.43 6.66
CA LYS A 161 -2.84 -25.98 7.88
C LYS A 161 -3.24 -24.94 8.93
N ASP A 162 -2.89 -23.67 8.72
CA ASP A 162 -3.15 -22.59 9.67
C ASP A 162 -4.22 -21.58 9.18
N GLU A 163 -5.09 -21.96 8.25
CA GLU A 163 -6.33 -21.22 7.90
C GLU A 163 -7.58 -21.73 8.63
#